data_AF-A0AAU9TVA5-F1
#
_entry.id   AF-A0AAU9TVA5-F1
#
_cell.length_a   1.000
_cell.length_b   1.000
_cell.length_c   1.000
_cell.angle_alpha   90.00
_cell.angle_beta   90.00
_cell.angle_gamma   90.00
#
_symmetry.space_group_name_H-M   'P 1'
#
loop_
_entity.id
_entity.type
_entity.pdbx_description
1 polymer ?
#
loop_
_entity_poly.entity_id
_entity_poly.type
_entity_poly.pdbx_seq_one_letter_code
_entity_poly.pdbx_strand_id
1 'polypeptide(L)'
;MCAVVGVAQLLKTLTSNWRTPYLVWDNSTRAELREALRARPPDDALAPPLRYSAHRRLLAVGGLYLAIYDEMPDYPVENPQQFALDLLKFIQEQTQLEITDEIAEHITLALNALANCIIKNPGVEIQCIGRFGLIFGLMAAGERVSRAAVRVVAAAARSRACVDDVAAGALLGHLLPLLAPPPRDDALRALAALLPATPLVREALSKGAVIYLLDLFCNCNIPEIREMAVELLARMMADKLHGPKVRLTISRYVPGVFAEAMREAGAAGALHAFDASHDHPELVWGDELRARVRARLAQLRDRHYTNQIGDPSTVFEYDTSEQGEEAWAPPGEVVVGGVYLKLFLQNPTWSLRSPKRFLQELVSETLSSLSKDSSEGSRGDTCARALAALLRARPALCEACAQLGELPRLARLLPACPRHAVPVLAALAHTQACVVALSQTDVMVGLKTAVKTCQETVGAACDALTAIFNSTVNTDKLVLQALECELVGELLGVLEARALEGGAAARVVGALKAMSRAGPHAERVRAQLARSPVWDQYAAQRHDLFISAPAHHSLAAAPQSAGYLSAPPSVPPTQPPPLD
;
A
#
# COMPACT_ATOMS: atom_id res chain seq x y z
N MET A 1 8.97 -4.53 -74.22
CA MET A 1 8.41 -3.43 -73.42
C MET A 1 9.03 -3.30 -72.01
N CYS A 2 9.32 -4.38 -71.27
CA CYS A 2 9.95 -4.28 -69.93
C CYS A 2 11.34 -3.61 -69.90
N ALA A 3 12.18 -3.77 -70.92
CA ALA A 3 13.50 -3.13 -70.97
C ALA A 3 13.44 -1.60 -71.17
N VAL A 4 12.45 -1.10 -71.90
CA VAL A 4 12.29 0.34 -72.20
C VAL A 4 11.74 1.10 -70.98
N VAL A 5 10.88 0.46 -70.19
CA VAL A 5 10.37 1.00 -68.91
C VAL A 5 11.50 1.14 -67.89
N GLY A 6 12.44 0.18 -67.85
CA GLY A 6 13.64 0.25 -67.02
C GLY A 6 14.57 1.41 -67.40
N VAL A 7 14.79 1.64 -68.70
CA VAL A 7 15.66 2.73 -69.19
C VAL A 7 15.05 4.11 -68.92
N ALA A 8 13.75 4.29 -69.14
CA ALA A 8 13.06 5.55 -68.85
C ALA A 8 13.06 5.88 -67.34
N GLN A 9 12.84 4.87 -66.49
CA GLN A 9 12.89 5.03 -65.04
C GLN A 9 14.32 5.33 -64.55
N LEU A 10 15.33 4.64 -65.10
CA LEU A 10 16.74 4.91 -64.81
C LEU A 10 17.13 6.33 -65.23
N LEU A 11 16.73 6.77 -66.42
CA LEU A 11 16.97 8.13 -66.90
C LEU A 11 16.30 9.17 -66.00
N LYS A 12 15.07 8.91 -65.54
CA LYS A 12 14.38 9.77 -64.55
C LYS A 12 15.16 9.82 -63.24
N THR A 13 15.64 8.68 -62.74
CA THR A 13 16.47 8.61 -61.54
C THR A 13 17.76 9.42 -61.70
N LEU A 14 18.43 9.29 -62.83
CA LEU A 14 19.69 9.99 -63.15
C LEU A 14 19.52 11.49 -63.41
N THR A 15 18.35 11.96 -63.81
CA THR A 15 18.12 13.38 -64.18
C THR A 15 17.42 14.21 -63.12
N SER A 16 16.74 13.57 -62.16
CA SER A 16 16.01 14.22 -61.08
C SER A 16 16.81 14.28 -59.78
N ASN A 17 16.42 15.16 -58.85
CA ASN A 17 16.98 15.14 -57.50
C ASN A 17 16.19 14.14 -56.62
N TRP A 18 16.92 13.31 -55.87
CA TRP A 18 16.42 12.34 -54.91
C TRP A 18 17.13 12.54 -53.57
N ARG A 19 16.34 12.59 -52.50
CA ARG A 19 16.82 12.51 -51.12
C ARG A 19 15.94 11.48 -50.41
N THR A 20 16.33 10.21 -50.49
CA THR A 20 15.67 9.08 -49.84
C THR A 20 16.69 8.32 -48.98
N PRO A 21 16.25 7.44 -48.06
CA PRO A 21 17.18 6.67 -47.23
C PRO A 21 18.18 5.83 -48.03
N TYR A 22 17.83 5.37 -49.23
CA TYR A 22 18.73 4.60 -50.11
C TYR A 22 19.51 5.46 -51.12
N LEU A 23 19.03 6.66 -51.45
CA LEU A 23 19.59 7.45 -52.53
C LEU A 23 19.62 8.94 -52.21
N VAL A 24 20.83 9.48 -52.16
CA VAL A 24 21.10 10.92 -52.17
C VAL A 24 21.75 11.25 -53.50
N TRP A 25 20.95 11.84 -54.38
CA TRP A 25 21.31 12.17 -55.75
C TRP A 25 20.77 13.56 -56.11
N ASP A 26 21.63 14.50 -56.41
CA ASP A 26 21.31 15.90 -56.60
C ASP A 26 22.15 16.50 -57.73
N ASN A 27 22.10 17.83 -57.92
CA ASN A 27 22.93 18.49 -58.92
C ASN A 27 24.43 18.39 -58.60
N SER A 28 24.83 18.36 -57.32
CA SER A 28 26.23 18.33 -56.90
C SER A 28 26.88 16.96 -57.14
N THR A 29 26.24 15.88 -56.68
CA THR A 29 26.65 14.49 -56.94
C THR A 29 26.71 14.16 -58.44
N ARG A 30 25.79 14.72 -59.24
CA ARG A 30 25.82 14.62 -60.71
C ARG A 30 27.03 15.31 -61.33
N ALA A 31 27.37 16.49 -60.84
CA ALA A 31 28.53 17.24 -61.31
C ALA A 31 29.82 16.48 -60.99
N GLU A 32 29.96 15.99 -59.75
CA GLU A 32 31.11 15.20 -59.29
C GLU A 32 31.26 13.90 -60.08
N LEU A 33 30.17 13.18 -60.38
CA LEU A 33 30.23 11.98 -61.23
C LEU A 33 30.72 12.33 -62.64
N ARG A 34 30.18 13.39 -63.25
CA ARG A 34 30.59 13.82 -64.61
C ARG A 34 32.06 14.21 -64.65
N GLU A 35 32.54 14.89 -63.62
CA GLU A 35 33.95 15.27 -63.49
C GLU A 35 34.85 14.04 -63.32
N ALA A 36 34.49 13.13 -62.41
CA ALA A 36 35.23 11.89 -62.19
C ALA A 36 35.28 10.99 -63.44
N LEU A 37 34.19 10.92 -64.21
CA LEU A 37 34.15 10.17 -65.47
C LEU A 37 35.00 10.82 -66.57
N ARG A 38 35.08 12.15 -66.63
CA ARG A 38 35.97 12.86 -67.57
C ARG A 38 37.44 12.69 -67.24
N ALA A 39 37.76 12.58 -65.95
CA ALA A 39 39.12 12.41 -65.45
C ALA A 39 39.64 10.96 -65.56
N ARG A 40 38.75 9.97 -65.80
CA ARG A 40 39.11 8.55 -65.87
C ARG A 40 39.42 8.08 -67.30
N PRO A 41 40.53 7.36 -67.52
CA PRO A 41 40.75 6.65 -68.77
C PRO A 41 39.77 5.47 -68.91
N PRO A 42 39.39 5.09 -70.14
CA PRO A 42 38.29 4.15 -70.41
C PRO A 42 38.50 2.70 -69.93
N ASP A 43 39.73 2.30 -69.57
CA ASP A 43 40.09 0.91 -69.21
C ASP A 43 40.54 0.72 -67.74
N ASP A 44 40.34 1.71 -66.87
CA ASP A 44 40.87 1.64 -65.50
C ASP A 44 39.92 0.91 -64.53
N ALA A 45 39.99 -0.42 -64.54
CA ALA A 45 39.25 -1.30 -63.64
C ALA A 45 39.72 -1.25 -62.17
N LEU A 46 40.85 -0.61 -61.89
CA LEU A 46 41.47 -0.52 -60.55
C LEU A 46 41.20 0.80 -59.83
N ALA A 47 40.46 1.71 -60.46
CA ALA A 47 40.25 3.03 -59.92
C ALA A 47 39.35 2.99 -58.66
N PRO A 48 39.69 3.73 -57.59
CA PRO A 48 39.01 3.64 -56.30
C PRO A 48 37.53 4.03 -56.41
N PRO A 49 36.64 3.46 -55.57
CA PRO A 49 35.22 3.79 -55.61
C PRO A 49 35.02 5.30 -55.41
N LEU A 50 34.18 5.90 -56.26
CA LEU A 50 33.87 7.33 -56.21
C LEU A 50 33.19 7.65 -54.88
N ARG A 51 33.72 8.62 -54.13
CA ARG A 51 33.14 9.11 -52.88
C ARG A 51 32.61 10.52 -53.10
N TYR A 52 31.30 10.69 -52.99
CA TYR A 52 30.66 11.98 -53.17
C TYR A 52 30.82 12.88 -51.95
N SER A 53 31.02 14.17 -52.16
CA SER A 53 31.14 15.13 -51.06
C SER A 53 29.84 15.22 -50.24
N ALA A 54 28.69 15.09 -50.91
CA ALA A 54 27.36 15.08 -50.33
C ALA A 54 27.13 13.91 -49.34
N HIS A 55 27.89 12.82 -49.47
CA HIS A 55 27.76 11.65 -48.59
C HIS A 55 28.70 11.70 -47.39
N ARG A 56 29.65 12.64 -47.35
CA ARG A 56 30.71 12.69 -46.32
C ARG A 56 30.19 12.85 -44.89
N ARG A 57 29.01 13.45 -44.71
CA ARG A 57 28.35 13.65 -43.41
C ARG A 57 27.18 12.69 -43.17
N LEU A 58 26.93 11.75 -44.08
CA LEU A 58 25.83 10.82 -43.98
C LEU A 58 26.35 9.47 -43.50
N LEU A 59 25.92 9.07 -42.31
CA LEU A 59 26.20 7.74 -41.78
C LEU A 59 25.33 6.71 -42.51
N ALA A 60 25.98 5.75 -43.18
CA ALA A 60 25.31 4.66 -43.87
C ALA A 60 25.50 3.33 -43.14
N VAL A 61 24.40 2.64 -42.83
CA VAL A 61 24.40 1.29 -42.25
C VAL A 61 23.36 0.45 -42.99
N GLY A 62 23.70 -0.79 -43.35
CA GLY A 62 22.79 -1.69 -44.10
C GLY A 62 22.32 -1.13 -45.45
N GLY A 63 23.07 -0.20 -46.04
CA GLY A 63 22.71 0.48 -47.30
C GLY A 63 21.75 1.68 -47.15
N LEU A 64 21.39 2.07 -45.92
CA LEU A 64 20.55 3.24 -45.65
C LEU A 64 21.33 4.36 -44.96
N TYR A 65 21.07 5.60 -45.36
CA TYR A 65 21.53 6.80 -44.67
C TYR A 65 20.64 7.09 -43.45
N LEU A 66 21.19 6.89 -42.25
CA LEU A 66 20.40 6.85 -41.00
C LEU A 66 19.70 8.16 -40.68
N ALA A 67 20.38 9.30 -40.84
CA ALA A 67 19.77 10.62 -40.61
C ALA A 67 18.55 10.87 -41.52
N ILE A 68 18.61 10.38 -42.76
CA ILE A 68 17.52 10.53 -43.73
C ILE A 68 16.38 9.55 -43.42
N TYR A 69 16.71 8.35 -42.96
CA TYR A 69 15.71 7.38 -42.50
C TYR A 69 14.98 7.85 -41.24
N ASP A 70 15.68 8.44 -40.29
CA ASP A 70 15.08 8.98 -39.06
C ASP A 70 14.17 10.18 -39.33
N GLU A 71 14.48 10.99 -40.35
CA GLU A 71 13.59 12.05 -40.87
C GLU A 71 12.34 11.48 -41.58
N MET A 72 12.43 10.28 -42.15
CA MET A 72 11.38 9.62 -42.93
C MET A 72 11.15 8.17 -42.48
N PRO A 73 10.66 7.95 -41.25
CA PRO A 73 10.56 6.60 -40.67
C PRO A 73 9.56 5.70 -41.41
N ASP A 74 8.61 6.28 -42.16
CA ASP A 74 7.62 5.55 -42.97
C ASP A 74 8.19 5.00 -44.29
N TYR A 75 9.44 5.31 -44.63
CA TYR A 75 10.05 4.83 -45.85
C TYR A 75 10.22 3.29 -45.82
N PRO A 76 9.76 2.56 -46.84
CA PRO A 76 9.80 1.10 -46.84
C PRO A 76 11.24 0.59 -46.86
N VAL A 77 11.56 -0.31 -45.93
CA VAL A 77 12.87 -0.98 -45.86
C VAL A 77 12.77 -2.32 -46.59
N GLU A 78 13.67 -2.61 -47.53
CA GLU A 78 13.60 -3.82 -48.37
C GLU A 78 13.72 -5.11 -47.55
N ASN A 79 14.67 -5.15 -46.60
CA ASN A 79 14.84 -6.25 -45.66
C ASN A 79 15.01 -5.70 -44.23
N PRO A 80 13.90 -5.47 -43.50
CA PRO A 80 13.96 -4.82 -42.20
C PRO A 80 14.61 -5.68 -41.11
N GLN A 81 14.56 -7.02 -41.24
CA GLN A 81 15.24 -7.93 -40.30
C GLN A 81 16.76 -7.84 -40.44
N GLN A 82 17.27 -7.87 -41.68
CA GLN A 82 18.71 -7.71 -41.91
C GLN A 82 19.19 -6.32 -41.51
N PHE A 83 18.40 -5.28 -41.82
CA PHE A 83 18.73 -3.92 -41.42
C PHE A 83 18.85 -3.77 -39.90
N ALA A 84 17.93 -4.37 -39.12
CA ALA A 84 18.02 -4.38 -37.66
C ALA A 84 19.28 -5.09 -37.14
N LEU A 85 19.69 -6.21 -37.76
CA LEU A 85 20.94 -6.91 -37.42
C LEU A 85 22.17 -6.07 -37.74
N ASP A 86 22.19 -5.40 -38.89
CA ASP A 86 23.29 -4.52 -39.30
C ASP A 86 23.42 -3.32 -38.34
N LEU A 87 22.29 -2.74 -37.91
CA LEU A 87 22.26 -1.68 -36.88
C LEU A 87 22.80 -2.17 -35.54
N LEU A 88 22.36 -3.34 -35.06
CA LEU A 88 22.82 -3.91 -33.79
C LEU A 88 24.32 -4.23 -33.82
N LYS A 89 24.82 -4.77 -34.94
CA LYS A 89 26.24 -5.01 -35.16
C LYS A 89 27.03 -3.71 -35.16
N PHE A 90 26.56 -2.70 -35.88
CA PHE A 90 27.19 -1.38 -35.93
C PHE A 90 27.26 -0.76 -34.52
N ILE A 91 26.16 -0.78 -33.76
CA ILE A 91 26.14 -0.27 -32.38
C ILE A 91 27.18 -1.00 -31.53
N GLN A 92 27.24 -2.34 -31.62
CA GLN A 92 28.23 -3.13 -30.89
C GLN A 92 29.67 -2.70 -31.23
N GLU A 93 29.98 -2.51 -32.51
CA GLU A 93 31.30 -2.05 -32.96
C GLU A 93 31.61 -0.63 -32.46
N GLN A 94 30.64 0.29 -32.52
CA GLN A 94 30.82 1.66 -32.03
C GLN A 94 31.06 1.72 -30.52
N THR A 95 30.44 0.83 -29.74
CA THR A 95 30.66 0.78 -28.27
C THR A 95 32.04 0.29 -27.84
N GLN A 96 32.82 -0.30 -28.76
CA GLN A 96 34.21 -0.71 -28.49
C GLN A 96 35.20 0.44 -28.66
N LEU A 97 34.77 1.54 -29.26
CA LEU A 97 35.58 2.74 -29.48
C LEU A 97 35.48 3.68 -28.28
N GLU A 98 36.47 4.56 -28.12
CA GLU A 98 36.40 5.63 -27.13
C GLU A 98 35.20 6.54 -27.42
N ILE A 99 34.37 6.81 -26.42
CA ILE A 99 33.14 7.59 -26.60
C ILE A 99 33.49 9.06 -26.86
N THR A 100 33.56 9.43 -28.13
CA THR A 100 33.58 10.82 -28.60
C THR A 100 32.16 11.32 -28.89
N ASP A 101 31.98 12.63 -29.02
CA ASP A 101 30.68 13.20 -29.40
C ASP A 101 30.18 12.69 -30.75
N GLU A 102 31.08 12.44 -31.71
CA GLU A 102 30.75 11.87 -33.02
C GLU A 102 30.26 10.43 -32.90
N ILE A 103 30.92 9.60 -32.08
CA ILE A 103 30.51 8.22 -31.85
C ILE A 103 29.16 8.18 -31.11
N ALA A 104 28.95 9.06 -30.14
CA ALA A 104 27.67 9.18 -29.46
C ALA A 104 26.54 9.59 -30.43
N GLU A 105 26.81 10.47 -31.38
CA GLU A 105 25.86 10.83 -32.45
C GLU A 105 25.55 9.64 -33.36
N HIS A 106 26.58 8.91 -33.81
CA HIS A 106 26.42 7.71 -34.63
C HIS A 106 25.58 6.62 -33.94
N ILE A 107 25.85 6.35 -32.66
CA ILE A 107 25.08 5.40 -31.85
C ILE A 107 23.63 5.89 -31.71
N THR A 108 23.42 7.19 -31.47
CA THR A 108 22.09 7.79 -31.34
C THR A 108 21.27 7.61 -32.61
N LEU A 109 21.85 7.90 -33.79
CA LEU A 109 21.21 7.68 -35.09
C LEU A 109 20.89 6.19 -35.32
N ALA A 110 21.81 5.29 -34.99
CA ALA A 110 21.59 3.86 -35.16
C ALA A 110 20.46 3.33 -34.24
N LEU A 111 20.40 3.77 -32.98
CA LEU A 111 19.33 3.40 -32.05
C LEU A 111 17.98 3.98 -32.46
N ASN A 112 17.93 5.21 -32.94
CA ASN A 112 16.69 5.81 -33.46
C ASN A 112 16.20 5.08 -34.71
N ALA A 113 17.09 4.76 -35.64
CA ALA A 113 16.77 3.98 -36.83
C ALA A 113 16.27 2.57 -36.45
N LEU A 114 16.89 1.93 -35.45
CA LEU A 114 16.45 0.64 -34.93
C LEU A 114 15.05 0.72 -34.33
N ALA A 115 14.79 1.73 -33.48
CA ALA A 115 13.47 1.93 -32.90
C ALA A 115 12.41 2.19 -33.98
N ASN A 116 12.72 3.04 -34.97
CA ASN A 116 11.84 3.32 -36.11
C ASN A 116 11.55 2.04 -36.90
N CYS A 117 12.57 1.23 -37.18
CA CYS A 117 12.43 -0.03 -37.90
C CYS A 117 11.51 -1.01 -37.17
N ILE A 118 11.70 -1.18 -35.85
CA ILE A 118 10.84 -2.03 -35.00
C ILE A 118 9.39 -1.52 -34.98
N ILE A 119 9.19 -0.22 -34.78
CA ILE A 119 7.85 0.37 -34.68
C ILE A 119 7.06 0.18 -35.99
N LYS A 120 7.73 0.26 -37.14
CA LYS A 120 7.09 0.22 -38.46
C LYS A 120 6.98 -1.19 -39.04
N ASN A 121 7.75 -2.15 -38.54
CA ASN A 121 7.81 -3.51 -39.06
C ASN A 121 7.64 -4.52 -37.91
N PRO A 122 6.40 -4.92 -37.58
CA PRO A 122 6.14 -5.92 -36.53
C PRO A 122 6.88 -7.23 -36.79
N GLY A 123 7.46 -7.81 -35.75
CA GLY A 123 8.25 -9.03 -35.81
C GLY A 123 9.76 -8.80 -36.03
N VAL A 124 10.21 -7.56 -36.26
CA VAL A 124 11.64 -7.23 -36.34
C VAL A 124 12.28 -7.15 -34.96
N GLU A 125 11.51 -6.82 -33.93
CA GLU A 125 11.99 -6.74 -32.54
C GLU A 125 12.66 -8.02 -32.03
N ILE A 126 12.32 -9.18 -32.60
CA ILE A 126 12.94 -10.47 -32.24
C ILE A 126 14.45 -10.47 -32.51
N GLN A 127 14.94 -9.63 -33.42
CA GLN A 127 16.37 -9.50 -33.71
C GLN A 127 17.15 -8.88 -32.55
N CYS A 128 16.47 -8.22 -31.60
CA CYS A 128 17.10 -7.67 -30.39
C CYS A 128 17.33 -8.71 -29.29
N ILE A 129 16.76 -9.92 -29.40
CA ILE A 129 16.93 -10.99 -28.42
C ILE A 129 18.42 -11.36 -28.29
N GLY A 130 18.90 -11.49 -27.05
CA GLY A 130 20.31 -11.70 -26.73
C GLY A 130 21.18 -10.44 -26.84
N ARG A 131 20.62 -9.30 -27.25
CA ARG A 131 21.31 -8.01 -27.38
C ARG A 131 20.80 -6.92 -26.44
N PHE A 132 19.78 -7.19 -25.62
CA PHE A 132 19.27 -6.21 -24.67
C PHE A 132 20.29 -5.78 -23.63
N GLY A 133 21.26 -6.63 -23.24
CA GLY A 133 22.35 -6.21 -22.36
C GLY A 133 23.15 -5.02 -22.90
N LEU A 134 23.42 -5.00 -24.22
CA LEU A 134 24.07 -3.88 -24.90
C LEU A 134 23.18 -2.63 -24.87
N ILE A 135 21.91 -2.79 -25.22
CA ILE A 135 20.95 -1.67 -25.31
C ILE A 135 20.72 -1.03 -23.93
N PHE A 136 20.53 -1.83 -22.88
CA PHE A 136 20.37 -1.32 -21.51
C PHE A 136 21.67 -0.72 -20.98
N GLY A 137 22.84 -1.30 -21.29
CA GLY A 137 24.13 -0.70 -20.92
C GLY A 137 24.33 0.71 -21.47
N LEU A 138 23.82 0.99 -22.68
CA LEU A 138 23.85 2.32 -23.30
C LEU A 138 22.99 3.37 -22.57
N MET A 139 22.12 2.98 -21.65
CA MET A 139 21.33 3.93 -20.84
C MET A 139 22.19 4.73 -19.85
N ALA A 140 23.35 4.20 -19.46
CA ALA A 140 24.33 4.88 -18.60
C ALA A 140 25.27 5.84 -19.38
N ALA A 141 25.18 5.86 -20.70
CA ALA A 141 25.94 6.79 -21.54
C ALA A 141 25.32 8.21 -21.52
N GLY A 142 25.70 9.06 -22.47
CA GLY A 142 25.15 10.42 -22.58
C GLY A 142 23.63 10.46 -22.80
N GLU A 143 23.00 11.57 -22.43
CA GLU A 143 21.53 11.75 -22.45
C GLU A 143 20.90 11.37 -23.80
N ARG A 144 21.49 11.80 -24.92
CA ARG A 144 21.01 11.51 -26.28
C ARG A 144 20.95 10.01 -26.57
N VAL A 145 22.03 9.29 -26.24
CA VAL A 145 22.15 7.84 -26.43
C VAL A 145 21.17 7.12 -25.50
N SER A 146 21.08 7.54 -24.25
CA SER A 146 20.19 6.96 -23.25
C SER A 146 18.71 7.09 -23.65
N ARG A 147 18.30 8.23 -24.21
CA ARG A 147 16.93 8.42 -24.76
C ARG A 147 16.64 7.52 -25.95
N ALA A 148 17.59 7.39 -26.88
CA ALA A 148 17.42 6.49 -28.02
C ALA A 148 17.36 5.01 -27.59
N ALA A 149 18.17 4.61 -26.60
CA ALA A 149 18.15 3.25 -26.04
C ALA A 149 16.81 2.92 -25.35
N VAL A 150 16.30 3.83 -24.51
CA VAL A 150 14.96 3.67 -23.88
C VAL A 150 13.86 3.56 -24.94
N ARG A 151 13.97 4.31 -26.04
CA ARG A 151 13.01 4.24 -27.15
C ARG A 151 13.01 2.86 -27.84
N VAL A 152 14.18 2.25 -28.04
CA VAL A 152 14.29 0.88 -28.56
C VAL A 152 13.64 -0.12 -27.61
N VAL A 153 13.91 -0.01 -26.31
CA VAL A 153 13.32 -0.89 -25.29
C VAL A 153 11.79 -0.75 -25.25
N ALA A 154 11.26 0.48 -25.28
CA ALA A 154 9.82 0.72 -25.31
C ALA A 154 9.15 0.16 -26.58
N ALA A 155 9.83 0.19 -27.72
CA ALA A 155 9.36 -0.41 -28.96
C ALA A 155 9.33 -1.95 -28.87
N ALA A 156 10.39 -2.55 -28.34
CA ALA A 156 10.53 -4.00 -28.23
C ALA A 156 9.66 -4.62 -27.12
N ALA A 157 9.31 -3.86 -26.08
CA ALA A 157 8.46 -4.32 -24.97
C ALA A 157 7.04 -4.75 -25.38
N ARG A 158 6.63 -4.47 -26.62
CA ARG A 158 5.37 -4.96 -27.21
C ARG A 158 5.40 -6.47 -27.51
N SER A 159 6.58 -7.07 -27.62
CA SER A 159 6.76 -8.49 -27.89
C SER A 159 7.10 -9.25 -26.62
N ARG A 160 6.30 -10.29 -26.32
CA ARG A 160 6.51 -11.14 -25.14
C ARG A 160 7.88 -11.82 -25.14
N ALA A 161 8.37 -12.27 -26.30
CA ALA A 161 9.67 -12.92 -26.41
C ALA A 161 10.83 -11.97 -26.02
N CYS A 162 10.72 -10.69 -26.40
CA CYS A 162 11.69 -9.67 -26.01
C CYS A 162 11.61 -9.37 -24.50
N VAL A 163 10.41 -9.27 -23.95
CA VAL A 163 10.19 -9.05 -22.51
C VAL A 163 10.76 -10.21 -21.68
N ASP A 164 10.58 -11.45 -22.13
CA ASP A 164 11.12 -12.64 -21.47
C ASP A 164 12.66 -12.65 -21.50
N ASP A 165 13.29 -12.24 -22.61
CA ASP A 165 14.75 -12.10 -22.71
C ASP A 165 15.31 -10.98 -21.82
N VAL A 166 14.64 -9.82 -21.77
CA VAL A 166 14.98 -8.73 -20.85
C VAL A 166 14.92 -9.21 -19.40
N ALA A 167 13.91 -10.00 -19.05
CA ALA A 167 13.76 -10.57 -17.71
C ALA A 167 14.85 -11.61 -17.38
N ALA A 168 15.28 -12.40 -18.36
CA ALA A 168 16.38 -13.33 -18.19
C ALA A 168 17.73 -12.60 -17.95
N GLY A 169 17.92 -11.43 -18.57
CA GLY A 169 19.12 -10.61 -18.42
C GLY A 169 19.21 -9.78 -17.13
N ALA A 170 18.14 -9.67 -16.35
CA ALA A 170 18.08 -8.85 -15.13
C ALA A 170 18.55 -7.39 -15.33
N LEU A 171 17.98 -6.72 -16.34
CA LEU A 171 18.49 -5.47 -16.90
C LEU A 171 17.87 -4.18 -16.34
N LEU A 172 16.81 -4.27 -15.52
CA LEU A 172 16.08 -3.09 -15.00
C LEU A 172 16.96 -2.17 -14.15
N GLY A 173 18.06 -2.67 -13.60
CA GLY A 173 19.04 -1.84 -12.88
C GLY A 173 19.64 -0.69 -13.71
N HIS A 174 19.62 -0.77 -15.04
CA HIS A 174 20.04 0.34 -15.91
C HIS A 174 18.92 1.35 -16.18
N LEU A 175 17.66 0.92 -16.10
CA LEU A 175 16.49 1.74 -16.39
C LEU A 175 16.04 2.54 -15.15
N LEU A 176 16.03 1.91 -13.98
CA LEU A 176 15.53 2.51 -12.74
C LEU A 176 16.26 3.81 -12.32
N PRO A 177 17.59 3.97 -12.49
CA PRO A 177 18.27 5.22 -12.18
C PRO A 177 17.76 6.42 -12.99
N LEU A 178 17.17 6.20 -14.17
CA LEU A 178 16.58 7.26 -15.00
C LEU A 178 15.29 7.85 -14.39
N LEU A 179 14.75 7.22 -13.35
CA LEU A 179 13.61 7.71 -12.59
C LEU A 179 14.02 8.71 -11.49
N ALA A 180 15.31 8.82 -11.18
CA ALA A 180 15.80 9.80 -10.21
C ALA A 180 15.60 11.25 -10.73
N PRO A 181 15.52 12.27 -9.85
CA PRO A 181 15.36 13.65 -10.27
C PRO A 181 16.52 14.18 -11.14
N PRO A 182 16.26 14.86 -12.28
CA PRO A 182 14.94 15.11 -12.88
C PRO A 182 14.38 13.83 -13.54
N PRO A 183 13.13 13.44 -13.24
CA PRO A 183 12.58 12.17 -13.71
C PRO A 183 12.32 12.16 -15.21
N ARG A 184 12.61 11.03 -15.84
CA ARG A 184 12.40 10.81 -17.27
C ARG A 184 11.08 10.10 -17.57
N ASP A 185 10.20 10.81 -18.26
CA ASP A 185 8.89 10.35 -18.68
C ASP A 185 8.95 9.20 -19.71
N ASP A 186 9.95 9.18 -20.59
CA ASP A 186 10.20 8.05 -21.51
C ASP A 186 10.60 6.77 -20.76
N ALA A 187 11.42 6.89 -19.71
CA ALA A 187 11.82 5.76 -18.86
C ALA A 187 10.64 5.18 -18.06
N LEU A 188 9.75 6.03 -17.54
CA LEU A 188 8.52 5.59 -16.87
C LEU A 188 7.61 4.78 -17.81
N ARG A 189 7.42 5.24 -19.05
CA ARG A 189 6.61 4.51 -20.04
C ARG A 189 7.25 3.19 -20.46
N ALA A 190 8.58 3.15 -20.60
CA ALA A 190 9.29 1.91 -20.88
C ALA A 190 9.12 0.90 -19.72
N LEU A 191 9.26 1.35 -18.47
CA LEU A 191 9.00 0.52 -17.29
C LEU A 191 7.54 0.06 -17.25
N ALA A 192 6.60 0.92 -17.58
CA ALA A 192 5.17 0.60 -17.66
C ALA A 192 4.86 -0.54 -18.64
N ALA A 193 5.53 -0.56 -19.79
CA ALA A 193 5.39 -1.60 -20.80
C ALA A 193 6.03 -2.94 -20.38
N LEU A 194 7.04 -2.91 -19.52
CA LEU A 194 7.78 -4.09 -19.03
C LEU A 194 7.12 -4.78 -17.82
N LEU A 195 6.54 -4.00 -16.90
CA LEU A 195 5.95 -4.51 -15.66
C LEU A 195 4.73 -5.46 -15.77
N PRO A 196 4.05 -5.67 -16.91
CA PRO A 196 3.06 -6.75 -17.03
C PRO A 196 3.65 -8.16 -16.84
N ALA A 197 4.98 -8.34 -16.99
CA ALA A 197 5.63 -9.63 -16.80
C ALA A 197 6.05 -9.87 -15.33
N THR A 198 5.52 -10.92 -14.71
CA THR A 198 5.83 -11.31 -13.32
C THR A 198 7.33 -11.43 -13.00
N PRO A 199 8.19 -11.99 -13.87
CA PRO A 199 9.64 -12.01 -13.64
C PRO A 199 10.26 -10.60 -13.49
N LEU A 200 9.74 -9.62 -14.24
CA LEU A 200 10.21 -8.23 -14.16
C LEU A 200 9.65 -7.52 -12.93
N VAL A 201 8.45 -7.86 -12.45
CA VAL A 201 7.98 -7.39 -11.13
C VAL A 201 8.90 -7.86 -10.01
N ARG A 202 9.33 -9.14 -10.04
CA ARG A 202 10.30 -9.70 -9.09
C ARG A 202 11.62 -8.93 -9.12
N GLU A 203 12.14 -8.70 -10.32
CA GLU A 203 13.38 -7.97 -10.50
C GLU A 203 13.25 -6.52 -10.04
N ALA A 204 12.23 -5.79 -10.49
CA ALA A 204 11.96 -4.41 -10.12
C ALA A 204 11.88 -4.25 -8.59
N LEU A 205 11.19 -5.18 -7.91
CA LEU A 205 11.16 -5.22 -6.46
C LEU A 205 12.56 -5.36 -5.87
N SER A 206 13.35 -6.34 -6.32
CA SER A 206 14.72 -6.57 -5.85
C SER A 206 15.67 -5.39 -6.12
N LYS A 207 15.47 -4.67 -7.23
CA LYS A 207 16.32 -3.55 -7.68
C LYS A 207 15.91 -2.20 -7.10
N GLY A 208 14.95 -2.16 -6.18
CA GLY A 208 14.55 -0.93 -5.49
C GLY A 208 13.54 -0.06 -6.23
N ALA A 209 12.83 -0.57 -7.23
CA ALA A 209 11.83 0.19 -7.99
C ALA A 209 10.77 0.85 -7.10
N VAL A 210 10.37 0.18 -6.01
CA VAL A 210 9.41 0.72 -5.04
C VAL A 210 9.89 2.05 -4.46
N ILE A 211 11.19 2.21 -4.20
CA ILE A 211 11.75 3.43 -3.61
C ILE A 211 11.75 4.57 -4.62
N TYR A 212 12.17 4.32 -5.87
CA TYR A 212 12.09 5.32 -6.94
C TYR A 212 10.66 5.78 -7.17
N LEU A 213 9.71 4.84 -7.27
CA LEU A 213 8.31 5.18 -7.52
C LEU A 213 7.64 5.88 -6.33
N LEU A 214 7.95 5.47 -5.09
CA LEU A 214 7.47 6.18 -3.90
C LEU A 214 8.07 7.58 -3.78
N ASP A 215 9.36 7.74 -4.08
CA ASP A 215 9.98 9.05 -4.13
C ASP A 215 9.31 9.95 -5.19
N LEU A 216 9.03 9.44 -6.39
CA LEU A 216 8.28 10.20 -7.39
C LEU A 216 6.88 10.58 -6.91
N PHE A 217 6.15 9.63 -6.34
CA PHE A 217 4.83 9.87 -5.75
C PHE A 217 4.86 10.95 -4.66
N CYS A 218 5.87 10.92 -3.79
CA CYS A 218 5.98 11.79 -2.63
C CYS A 218 6.67 13.14 -2.92
N ASN A 219 7.63 13.22 -3.84
CA ASN A 219 8.53 14.37 -3.99
C ASN A 219 8.49 15.04 -5.37
N CYS A 220 7.88 14.43 -6.39
CA CYS A 220 7.77 15.06 -7.70
C CYS A 220 6.75 16.21 -7.68
N ASN A 221 7.03 17.28 -8.43
CA ASN A 221 6.12 18.42 -8.58
C ASN A 221 5.21 18.32 -9.82
N ILE A 222 5.40 17.29 -10.65
CA ILE A 222 4.66 17.08 -11.90
C ILE A 222 3.54 16.06 -11.62
N PRO A 223 2.25 16.48 -11.60
CA PRO A 223 1.14 15.59 -11.25
C PRO A 223 1.10 14.32 -12.10
N GLU A 224 1.32 14.41 -13.40
CA GLU A 224 1.25 13.29 -14.35
C GLU A 224 2.31 12.22 -14.04
N ILE A 225 3.50 12.64 -13.58
CA ILE A 225 4.56 11.71 -13.17
C ILE A 225 4.21 11.02 -11.85
N ARG A 226 3.63 11.77 -10.90
CA ARG A 226 3.16 11.18 -9.64
C ARG A 226 2.05 10.17 -9.88
N GLU A 227 1.13 10.47 -10.79
CA GLU A 227 0.04 9.57 -11.18
C GLU A 227 0.58 8.28 -11.81
N MET A 228 1.48 8.41 -12.80
CA MET A 228 2.14 7.26 -13.44
C MET A 228 2.90 6.41 -12.42
N ALA A 229 3.58 7.03 -11.43
CA ALA A 229 4.26 6.29 -10.38
C ALA A 229 3.28 5.46 -9.53
N VAL A 230 2.12 6.02 -9.18
CA VAL A 230 1.05 5.30 -8.48
C VAL A 230 0.50 4.16 -9.33
N GLU A 231 0.25 4.39 -10.62
CA GLU A 231 -0.23 3.34 -11.53
C GLU A 231 0.73 2.15 -11.61
N LEU A 232 2.05 2.43 -11.63
CA LEU A 232 3.08 1.38 -11.65
C LEU A 232 3.13 0.62 -10.32
N LEU A 233 3.06 1.32 -9.18
CA LEU A 233 2.99 0.69 -7.85
C LEU A 233 1.74 -0.19 -7.72
N ALA A 234 0.58 0.31 -8.15
CA ALA A 234 -0.67 -0.43 -8.16
C ALA A 234 -0.59 -1.68 -9.06
N ARG A 235 0.02 -1.55 -10.25
CA ARG A 235 0.26 -2.67 -11.17
C ARG A 235 1.17 -3.73 -10.56
N MET A 236 2.25 -3.33 -9.90
CA MET A 236 3.15 -4.25 -9.19
C MET A 236 2.44 -4.95 -8.02
N MET A 237 1.58 -4.24 -7.27
CA MET A 237 0.76 -4.84 -6.21
C MET A 237 -0.30 -5.82 -6.73
N ALA A 238 -0.76 -5.64 -7.96
CA ALA A 238 -1.72 -6.54 -8.61
C ALA A 238 -1.09 -7.84 -9.14
N ASP A 239 0.25 -7.95 -9.16
CA ASP A 239 0.94 -9.19 -9.53
C ASP A 239 0.59 -10.33 -8.57
N LYS A 240 0.24 -11.50 -9.11
CA LYS A 240 -0.25 -12.65 -8.33
C LYS A 240 0.79 -13.24 -7.39
N LEU A 241 2.08 -13.15 -7.74
CA LEU A 241 3.15 -13.86 -7.04
C LEU A 241 3.91 -12.93 -6.10
N HIS A 242 4.24 -11.73 -6.55
CA HIS A 242 5.07 -10.77 -5.82
C HIS A 242 4.26 -9.59 -5.27
N GLY A 243 3.02 -9.40 -5.69
CA GLY A 243 2.15 -8.30 -5.24
C GLY A 243 2.01 -8.16 -3.72
N PRO A 244 1.81 -9.26 -2.95
CA PRO A 244 1.80 -9.19 -1.49
C PRO A 244 3.11 -8.65 -0.90
N LYS A 245 4.26 -9.03 -1.47
CA LYS A 245 5.58 -8.55 -1.03
C LYS A 245 5.81 -7.09 -1.42
N VAL A 246 5.33 -6.66 -2.59
CA VAL A 246 5.35 -5.24 -3.01
C VAL A 246 4.54 -4.40 -2.03
N ARG A 247 3.31 -4.81 -1.70
CA ARG A 247 2.47 -4.11 -0.71
C ARG A 247 3.15 -3.98 0.64
N LEU A 248 3.70 -5.09 1.16
CA LEU A 248 4.46 -5.06 2.42
C LEU A 248 5.66 -4.12 2.35
N THR A 249 6.33 -4.04 1.20
CA THR A 249 7.47 -3.14 1.00
C THR A 249 7.03 -1.68 1.01
N ILE A 250 5.91 -1.35 0.37
CA ILE A 250 5.33 0.01 0.41
C ILE A 250 4.98 0.39 1.86
N SER A 251 4.30 -0.50 2.59
CA SER A 251 3.88 -0.27 3.98
C SER A 251 5.02 -0.08 4.99
N ARG A 252 6.28 -0.37 4.60
CA ARG A 252 7.46 -0.06 5.42
C ARG A 252 7.88 1.42 5.36
N TYR A 253 7.51 2.12 4.29
CA TYR A 253 7.98 3.48 4.02
C TYR A 253 6.86 4.53 4.04
N VAL A 254 5.61 4.09 3.94
CA VAL A 254 4.42 4.93 4.08
C VAL A 254 3.32 4.17 4.84
N PRO A 255 2.38 4.85 5.51
CA PRO A 255 1.21 4.20 6.11
C PRO A 255 0.48 3.27 5.13
N GLY A 256 0.12 2.06 5.58
CA GLY A 256 -0.44 1.01 4.71
C GLY A 256 -1.71 1.40 3.95
N VAL A 257 -2.47 2.35 4.50
CA VAL A 257 -3.67 2.93 3.90
C VAL A 257 -3.41 3.58 2.54
N PHE A 258 -2.19 4.10 2.30
CA PHE A 258 -1.83 4.66 1.00
C PHE A 258 -1.60 3.57 -0.05
N ALA A 259 -1.06 2.42 0.33
CA ALA A 259 -0.94 1.27 -0.57
C ALA A 259 -2.33 0.76 -1.01
N GLU A 260 -3.30 0.79 -0.09
CA GLU A 260 -4.71 0.47 -0.42
C GLU A 260 -5.33 1.54 -1.33
N ALA A 261 -5.15 2.83 -1.02
CA ALA A 261 -5.64 3.93 -1.84
C ALA A 261 -5.10 3.86 -3.29
N MET A 262 -3.80 3.58 -3.46
CA MET A 262 -3.17 3.39 -4.77
C MET A 262 -3.85 2.27 -5.57
N ARG A 263 -4.28 1.20 -4.90
CA ARG A 263 -4.90 0.03 -5.56
C ARG A 263 -6.38 0.24 -5.84
N GLU A 264 -7.12 0.89 -4.93
CA GLU A 264 -8.59 0.94 -4.96
C GLU A 264 -9.14 2.27 -5.47
N ALA A 265 -8.60 3.39 -5.00
CA ALA A 265 -9.03 4.74 -5.40
C ALA A 265 -8.33 5.25 -6.66
N GLY A 266 -7.29 4.54 -7.11
CA GLY A 266 -6.47 4.90 -8.27
C GLY A 266 -5.50 6.06 -7.99
N ALA A 267 -4.84 6.53 -9.04
CA ALA A 267 -3.77 7.52 -8.96
C ALA A 267 -4.22 8.85 -8.33
N ALA A 268 -5.25 9.49 -8.90
CA ALA A 268 -5.77 10.76 -8.40
C ALA A 268 -6.27 10.67 -6.94
N GLY A 269 -6.96 9.58 -6.58
CA GLY A 269 -7.45 9.36 -5.22
C GLY A 269 -6.31 9.18 -4.21
N ALA A 270 -5.26 8.44 -4.57
CA ALA A 270 -4.09 8.26 -3.72
C ALA A 270 -3.30 9.57 -3.53
N LEU A 271 -3.20 10.41 -4.57
CA LEU A 271 -2.54 11.72 -4.48
C LEU A 271 -3.31 12.67 -3.58
N HIS A 272 -4.64 12.76 -3.77
CA HIS A 272 -5.51 13.55 -2.91
C HIS A 272 -5.40 13.10 -1.45
N ALA A 273 -5.48 11.79 -1.19
CA ALA A 273 -5.33 11.23 0.15
C ALA A 273 -3.93 11.49 0.74
N PHE A 274 -2.87 11.47 -0.06
CA PHE A 274 -1.52 11.73 0.45
C PHE A 274 -1.27 13.21 0.75
N ASP A 275 -1.81 14.12 -0.05
CA ASP A 275 -1.56 15.56 0.12
C ASP A 275 -2.51 16.22 1.14
N ALA A 276 -3.66 15.60 1.45
CA ALA A 276 -4.57 16.07 2.48
C ALA A 276 -4.13 15.69 3.91
N SER A 277 -4.55 16.47 4.89
CA SER A 277 -4.35 16.17 6.32
C SER A 277 -5.48 15.28 6.84
N HIS A 278 -5.14 14.31 7.71
CA HIS A 278 -6.07 13.33 8.24
C HIS A 278 -5.91 13.16 9.75
N ASP A 279 -7.03 13.26 10.47
CA ASP A 279 -7.16 12.96 11.90
C ASP A 279 -8.21 11.86 12.08
N HIS A 280 -7.84 10.62 11.74
CA HIS A 280 -8.70 9.43 11.80
C HIS A 280 -8.00 8.34 12.63
N PRO A 281 -8.70 7.40 13.31
CA PRO A 281 -8.06 6.36 14.10
C PRO A 281 -7.16 5.48 13.29
N GLU A 282 -7.39 5.35 11.99
CA GLU A 282 -6.57 4.48 11.14
C GLU A 282 -5.49 5.28 10.37
N LEU A 283 -5.47 6.61 10.51
CA LEU A 283 -4.49 7.48 9.86
C LEU A 283 -4.43 8.84 10.57
N VAL A 284 -3.29 9.11 11.21
CA VAL A 284 -2.88 10.46 11.62
C VAL A 284 -1.81 10.91 10.65
N TRP A 285 -2.12 11.91 9.83
CA TRP A 285 -1.28 12.33 8.72
C TRP A 285 -1.33 13.84 8.56
N GLY A 286 -0.17 14.49 8.73
CA GLY A 286 -0.03 15.94 8.65
C GLY A 286 1.27 16.35 7.97
N ASP A 287 1.53 17.65 7.90
CA ASP A 287 2.70 18.21 7.21
C ASP A 287 4.03 17.67 7.74
N GLU A 288 4.18 17.51 9.06
CA GLU A 288 5.43 17.07 9.67
C GLU A 288 5.78 15.61 9.30
N LEU A 289 4.83 14.69 9.42
CA LEU A 289 5.01 13.29 9.02
C LEU A 289 5.24 13.17 7.51
N ARG A 290 4.49 13.95 6.71
CA ARG A 290 4.72 14.06 5.26
C ARG A 290 6.14 14.48 4.93
N ALA A 291 6.63 15.55 5.55
CA ALA A 291 7.98 16.06 5.33
C ALA A 291 9.04 15.02 5.74
N ARG A 292 8.82 14.31 6.86
CA ARG A 292 9.71 13.23 7.33
C ARG A 292 9.78 12.07 6.34
N VAL A 293 8.64 11.62 5.82
CA VAL A 293 8.55 10.56 4.79
C VAL A 293 9.24 11.01 3.50
N ARG A 294 8.92 12.22 3.03
CA ARG A 294 9.52 12.83 1.83
C ARG A 294 11.05 12.86 1.92
N ALA A 295 11.58 13.34 3.05
CA ALA A 295 13.03 13.42 3.28
C ALA A 295 13.68 12.02 3.37
N ARG A 296 13.05 11.07 4.07
CA ARG A 296 13.58 9.71 4.21
C ARG A 296 13.61 8.97 2.87
N LEU A 297 12.56 9.08 2.06
CA LEU A 297 12.50 8.47 0.73
C LEU A 297 13.55 9.05 -0.21
N ALA A 298 13.73 10.37 -0.21
CA ALA A 298 14.78 11.02 -0.98
C ALA A 298 16.17 10.52 -0.59
N GLN A 299 16.44 10.41 0.72
CA GLN A 299 17.72 9.88 1.22
C GLN A 299 17.96 8.42 0.79
N LEU A 300 16.94 7.56 0.90
CA LEU A 300 17.05 6.16 0.50
C LEU A 300 17.24 6.02 -1.01
N ARG A 301 16.51 6.81 -1.80
CA ARG A 301 16.66 6.91 -3.26
C ARG A 301 18.09 7.33 -3.62
N ASP A 302 18.61 8.41 -3.05
CA ASP A 302 19.94 8.94 -3.41
C ASP A 302 21.07 7.96 -3.08
N ARG A 303 20.97 7.31 -1.91
CA ARG A 303 21.90 6.24 -1.51
C ARG A 303 21.86 5.10 -2.53
N HIS A 304 20.67 4.61 -2.86
CA HIS A 304 20.53 3.48 -3.78
C HIS A 304 20.93 3.85 -5.21
N TYR A 305 20.56 5.05 -5.68
CA TYR A 305 20.95 5.59 -6.98
C TYR A 305 22.46 5.60 -7.14
N THR A 306 23.19 6.13 -6.16
CA THR A 306 24.65 6.20 -6.19
C THR A 306 25.28 4.81 -6.33
N ASN A 307 24.74 3.81 -5.65
CA ASN A 307 25.22 2.43 -5.77
C ASN A 307 24.84 1.81 -7.12
N GLN A 308 23.61 2.03 -7.58
CA GLN A 308 23.07 1.41 -8.79
C GLN A 308 23.65 1.97 -10.09
N ILE A 309 24.05 3.24 -10.14
CA ILE A 309 24.78 3.79 -11.30
C ILE A 309 26.20 3.21 -11.41
N GLY A 310 26.81 2.84 -10.29
CA GLY A 310 28.12 2.19 -10.26
C GLY A 310 28.04 0.70 -10.61
N ASP A 311 27.00 0.03 -10.11
CA ASP A 311 26.69 -1.35 -10.44
C ASP A 311 25.18 -1.56 -10.65
N PRO A 312 24.72 -1.72 -11.90
CA PRO A 312 23.32 -2.04 -12.23
C PRO A 312 22.84 -3.36 -11.62
N SER A 313 23.76 -4.23 -11.22
CA SER A 313 23.47 -5.49 -10.54
C SER A 313 23.01 -5.30 -9.07
N THR A 314 23.23 -4.11 -8.49
CA THR A 314 22.89 -3.77 -7.09
C THR A 314 21.44 -4.09 -6.73
N VAL A 315 21.26 -4.84 -5.63
CA VAL A 315 19.98 -5.15 -5.00
C VAL A 315 19.70 -4.12 -3.91
N PHE A 316 18.44 -3.71 -3.76
CA PHE A 316 18.06 -2.77 -2.72
C PHE A 316 18.09 -3.43 -1.34
N GLU A 317 18.86 -2.84 -0.42
CA GLU A 317 18.95 -3.27 0.96
C GLU A 317 17.80 -2.69 1.79
N TYR A 318 16.88 -3.56 2.22
CA TYR A 318 15.82 -3.17 3.14
C TYR A 318 16.36 -3.11 4.56
N ASP A 319 16.18 -1.98 5.23
CA ASP A 319 16.41 -1.89 6.67
C ASP A 319 15.49 -2.92 7.36
N THR A 320 16.08 -3.92 8.02
CA THR A 320 15.35 -4.99 8.74
C THR A 320 14.84 -4.54 10.10
N SER A 321 15.06 -3.29 10.49
CA SER A 321 14.45 -2.73 11.69
C SER A 321 12.95 -2.66 11.45
N GLU A 322 12.22 -3.63 12.03
CA GLU A 322 10.78 -3.79 11.94
C GLU A 322 10.06 -2.57 12.53
N GLN A 323 9.98 -1.52 11.74
CA GLN A 323 9.15 -0.37 12.04
C GLN A 323 7.80 -0.65 11.39
N GLY A 324 6.95 -1.37 12.14
CA GLY A 324 5.56 -1.60 11.79
C GLY A 324 4.76 -0.30 11.77
N GLU A 325 3.43 -0.37 11.75
CA GLU A 325 2.58 0.83 11.70
C GLU A 325 2.76 1.75 12.93
N GLU A 326 3.25 1.21 14.05
CA GLU A 326 3.64 1.96 15.24
C GLU A 326 4.78 2.98 14.99
N ALA A 327 5.56 2.82 13.91
CA ALA A 327 6.63 3.73 13.52
C ALA A 327 6.15 5.14 13.16
N TRP A 328 4.92 5.22 12.66
CA TRP A 328 4.29 6.47 12.23
C TRP A 328 3.65 7.21 13.39
N ALA A 329 3.53 6.56 14.56
CA ALA A 329 2.84 7.12 15.70
C ALA A 329 3.67 8.23 16.36
N PRO A 330 3.06 9.38 16.70
CA PRO A 330 3.69 10.36 17.58
C PRO A 330 4.10 9.73 18.92
N PRO A 331 5.17 10.24 19.57
CA PRO A 331 5.64 9.69 20.84
C PRO A 331 4.53 9.75 21.90
N GLY A 332 4.29 8.63 22.58
CA GLY A 332 3.26 8.50 23.60
C GLY A 332 1.84 8.24 23.06
N GLU A 333 1.67 8.05 21.75
CA GLU A 333 0.45 7.47 21.20
C GLU A 333 0.46 5.94 21.33
N VAL A 334 -0.69 5.38 21.70
CA VAL A 334 -0.90 3.93 21.74
C VAL A 334 -1.59 3.53 20.45
N VAL A 335 -0.88 2.81 19.59
CA VAL A 335 -1.40 2.27 18.34
C VAL A 335 -1.49 0.76 18.46
N VAL A 336 -2.63 0.19 18.08
CA VAL A 336 -2.84 -1.27 18.05
C VAL A 336 -3.53 -1.65 16.75
N GLY A 337 -2.92 -2.53 15.97
CA GLY A 337 -3.43 -2.92 14.65
C GLY A 337 -3.73 -1.76 13.70
N GLY A 338 -2.85 -0.75 13.71
CA GLY A 338 -2.99 0.45 12.90
C GLY A 338 -3.99 1.47 13.44
N VAL A 339 -4.57 1.22 14.62
CA VAL A 339 -5.59 2.09 15.23
C VAL A 339 -5.01 2.92 16.37
N TYR A 340 -5.04 4.25 16.23
CA TYR A 340 -4.70 5.23 17.24
C TYR A 340 -5.78 5.26 18.33
N LEU A 341 -5.47 4.69 19.51
CA LEU A 341 -6.48 4.44 20.54
C LEU A 341 -7.02 5.72 21.17
N LYS A 342 -6.22 6.80 21.30
CA LYS A 342 -6.72 8.06 21.87
C LYS A 342 -7.80 8.69 20.99
N LEU A 343 -7.58 8.72 19.68
CA LEU A 343 -8.55 9.20 18.71
C LEU A 343 -9.78 8.28 18.66
N PHE A 344 -9.57 6.96 18.64
CA PHE A 344 -10.68 6.00 18.69
C PHE A 344 -11.55 6.18 19.95
N LEU A 345 -10.96 6.42 21.11
CA LEU A 345 -11.67 6.63 22.38
C LEU A 345 -12.51 7.92 22.39
N GLN A 346 -12.16 8.93 21.61
CA GLN A 346 -12.99 10.12 21.44
C GLN A 346 -14.31 9.79 20.73
N ASN A 347 -14.26 8.90 19.72
CA ASN A 347 -15.43 8.47 18.94
C ASN A 347 -15.40 6.96 18.63
N PRO A 348 -15.85 6.08 19.56
CA PRO A 348 -15.81 4.63 19.38
C PRO A 348 -16.72 4.08 18.26
N THR A 349 -17.57 4.92 17.67
CA THR A 349 -18.49 4.57 16.57
C THR A 349 -17.84 4.62 15.20
N TRP A 350 -16.63 5.17 15.07
CA TRP A 350 -15.91 5.33 13.81
C TRP A 350 -15.78 4.03 13.00
N SER A 351 -16.12 4.08 11.71
CA SER A 351 -16.09 2.95 10.77
C SER A 351 -14.66 2.49 10.44
N LEU A 352 -14.17 1.53 11.21
CA LEU A 352 -12.90 0.84 10.93
C LEU A 352 -13.02 -0.11 9.72
N ARG A 353 -11.95 -0.21 8.91
CA ARG A 353 -11.85 -1.12 7.75
C ARG A 353 -11.89 -2.58 8.15
N SER A 354 -11.10 -2.96 9.15
CA SER A 354 -10.94 -4.36 9.58
C SER A 354 -11.23 -4.55 11.08
N PRO A 355 -12.49 -4.36 11.52
CA PRO A 355 -12.82 -4.33 12.95
C PRO A 355 -12.59 -5.68 13.67
N LYS A 356 -12.68 -6.81 12.95
CA LYS A 356 -12.36 -8.13 13.50
C LYS A 356 -10.86 -8.31 13.76
N ARG A 357 -10.01 -7.82 12.84
CA ARG A 357 -8.56 -7.83 13.00
C ARG A 357 -8.14 -6.92 14.15
N PHE A 358 -8.71 -5.71 14.19
CA PHE A 358 -8.48 -4.78 15.31
C PHE A 358 -8.86 -5.40 16.65
N LEU A 359 -10.04 -6.04 16.74
CA LEU A 359 -10.44 -6.77 17.96
C LEU A 359 -9.41 -7.82 18.37
N GLN A 360 -8.93 -8.65 17.44
CA GLN A 360 -7.95 -9.71 17.73
C GLN A 360 -6.66 -9.14 18.31
N GLU A 361 -6.09 -8.13 17.64
CA GLU A 361 -4.85 -7.48 18.08
C GLU A 361 -5.06 -6.74 19.41
N LEU A 362 -6.19 -6.06 19.59
CA LEU A 362 -6.52 -5.34 20.83
C LEU A 362 -6.72 -6.26 22.02
N VAL A 363 -7.37 -7.41 21.86
CA VAL A 363 -7.51 -8.41 22.94
C VAL A 363 -6.14 -8.94 23.34
N SER A 364 -5.31 -9.34 22.37
CA SER A 364 -3.95 -9.82 22.62
C SER A 364 -3.10 -8.77 23.34
N GLU A 365 -3.13 -7.52 22.86
CA GLU A 365 -2.35 -6.43 23.41
C GLU A 365 -2.83 -6.01 24.81
N THR A 366 -4.14 -6.01 25.05
CA THR A 366 -4.73 -5.75 26.37
C THR A 366 -4.26 -6.78 27.40
N LEU A 367 -4.34 -8.07 27.04
CA LEU A 367 -3.91 -9.16 27.92
C LEU A 367 -2.41 -9.11 28.22
N SER A 368 -1.59 -8.77 27.21
CA SER A 368 -0.13 -8.64 27.35
C SER A 368 0.25 -7.42 28.19
N SER A 369 -0.32 -6.25 27.90
CA SER A 369 0.07 -4.98 28.50
C SER A 369 -0.39 -4.84 29.95
N LEU A 370 -1.61 -5.26 30.29
CA LEU A 370 -2.11 -5.20 31.67
C LEU A 370 -1.34 -6.09 32.63
N SER A 371 -0.70 -7.16 32.14
CA SER A 371 0.16 -8.01 32.96
C SER A 371 1.48 -7.33 33.35
N LYS A 372 1.89 -6.30 32.60
CA LYS A 372 3.13 -5.55 32.82
C LYS A 372 2.89 -4.29 33.63
N ASP A 373 1.88 -3.51 33.25
CA ASP A 373 1.52 -2.26 33.90
C ASP A 373 0.00 -2.04 33.82
N SER A 374 -0.59 -1.82 34.99
CA SER A 374 -2.01 -1.58 35.19
C SER A 374 -2.27 -0.20 35.82
N SER A 375 -1.29 0.70 35.77
CA SER A 375 -1.46 2.08 36.22
C SER A 375 -2.37 2.87 35.28
N GLU A 376 -3.02 3.89 35.82
CA GLU A 376 -3.90 4.78 35.05
C GLU A 376 -3.10 5.56 34.00
N GLY A 377 -3.57 5.59 32.75
CA GLY A 377 -2.84 6.18 31.63
C GLY A 377 -1.75 5.31 31.02
N SER A 378 -1.50 4.11 31.56
CA SER A 378 -0.60 3.13 30.94
C SER A 378 -1.11 2.64 29.58
N ARG A 379 -0.23 1.94 28.83
CA ARG A 379 -0.63 1.25 27.59
C ARG A 379 -1.72 0.22 27.87
N GLY A 380 -1.64 -0.50 29.00
CA GLY A 380 -2.64 -1.48 29.43
C GLY A 380 -4.00 -0.86 29.69
N ASP A 381 -4.04 0.26 30.43
CA ASP A 381 -5.28 1.01 30.69
C ASP A 381 -5.94 1.50 29.39
N THR A 382 -5.15 2.13 28.52
CA THR A 382 -5.65 2.63 27.22
C THR A 382 -6.24 1.51 26.36
N CYS A 383 -5.57 0.36 26.30
CA CYS A 383 -6.05 -0.81 25.56
C CYS A 383 -7.35 -1.37 26.16
N ALA A 384 -7.44 -1.51 27.48
CA ALA A 384 -8.63 -2.01 28.16
C ALA A 384 -9.85 -1.11 27.96
N ARG A 385 -9.65 0.22 28.06
CA ARG A 385 -10.69 1.21 27.77
C ARG A 385 -11.16 1.13 26.32
N ALA A 386 -10.23 1.03 25.37
CA ALA A 386 -10.56 0.91 23.95
C ALA A 386 -11.31 -0.39 23.66
N LEU A 387 -10.93 -1.50 24.30
CA LEU A 387 -11.59 -2.79 24.14
C LEU A 387 -13.03 -2.75 24.66
N ALA A 388 -13.24 -2.21 25.85
CA ALA A 388 -14.58 -2.03 26.41
C ALA A 388 -15.45 -1.11 25.53
N ALA A 389 -14.87 -0.01 25.02
CA ALA A 389 -15.57 0.93 24.14
C ALA A 389 -15.94 0.29 22.80
N LEU A 390 -15.04 -0.46 22.17
CA LEU A 390 -15.26 -1.18 20.91
C LEU A 390 -16.42 -2.18 21.03
N LEU A 391 -16.40 -3.01 22.08
CA LEU A 391 -17.41 -4.05 22.30
C LEU A 391 -18.79 -3.45 22.58
N ARG A 392 -18.86 -2.32 23.32
CA ARG A 392 -20.13 -1.61 23.55
C ARG A 392 -20.65 -0.94 22.29
N ALA A 393 -19.79 -0.28 21.53
CA ALA A 393 -20.18 0.40 20.29
C ALA A 393 -20.60 -0.59 19.19
N ARG A 394 -20.06 -1.82 19.22
CA ARG A 394 -20.31 -2.85 18.21
C ARG A 394 -20.58 -4.22 18.84
N PRO A 395 -21.80 -4.48 19.33
CA PRO A 395 -22.16 -5.75 19.95
C PRO A 395 -21.95 -6.98 19.03
N ALA A 396 -22.01 -6.81 17.71
CA ALA A 396 -21.73 -7.87 16.74
C ALA A 396 -20.29 -8.41 16.81
N LEU A 397 -19.34 -7.64 17.35
CA LEU A 397 -17.95 -8.08 17.54
C LEU A 397 -17.79 -8.96 18.80
N CYS A 398 -18.73 -8.92 19.73
CA CYS A 398 -18.68 -9.74 20.94
C CYS A 398 -18.73 -11.25 20.61
N GLU A 399 -19.50 -11.66 19.61
CA GLU A 399 -19.52 -13.05 19.14
C GLU A 399 -18.15 -13.49 18.60
N ALA A 400 -17.50 -12.62 17.83
CA ALA A 400 -16.14 -12.88 17.35
C ALA A 400 -15.14 -12.96 18.52
N CYS A 401 -15.31 -12.12 19.55
CA CYS A 401 -14.50 -12.15 20.77
C CYS A 401 -14.61 -13.49 21.49
N ALA A 402 -15.83 -14.03 21.64
CA ALA A 402 -16.06 -15.34 22.24
C ALA A 402 -15.34 -16.46 21.47
N GLN A 403 -15.31 -16.39 20.14
CA GLN A 403 -14.65 -17.36 19.27
C GLN A 403 -13.11 -17.31 19.35
N LEU A 404 -12.51 -16.24 19.87
CA LEU A 404 -11.05 -16.16 20.06
C LEU A 404 -10.54 -17.11 21.16
N GLY A 405 -11.40 -17.55 22.07
CA GLY A 405 -10.99 -18.43 23.18
C GLY A 405 -10.19 -17.73 24.28
N GLU A 406 -10.11 -16.40 24.27
CA GLU A 406 -9.32 -15.59 25.21
C GLU A 406 -10.10 -15.17 26.48
N LEU A 407 -11.41 -15.45 26.54
CA LEU A 407 -12.26 -15.12 27.70
C LEU A 407 -11.78 -15.72 29.03
N PRO A 408 -11.24 -16.96 29.11
CA PRO A 408 -10.65 -17.47 30.35
C PRO A 408 -9.47 -16.64 30.84
N ARG A 409 -8.69 -16.02 29.95
CA ARG A 409 -7.58 -15.14 30.32
C ARG A 409 -8.10 -13.78 30.78
N LEU A 410 -9.13 -13.24 30.13
CA LEU A 410 -9.82 -12.03 30.59
C LEU A 410 -10.44 -12.22 31.99
N ALA A 411 -11.07 -13.37 32.27
CA ALA A 411 -11.64 -13.68 33.58
C ALA A 411 -10.58 -13.70 34.69
N ARG A 412 -9.37 -14.20 34.40
CA ARG A 412 -8.24 -14.18 35.34
C ARG A 412 -7.72 -12.79 35.66
N LEU A 413 -8.04 -11.77 34.86
CA LEU A 413 -7.68 -10.39 35.16
C LEU A 413 -8.61 -9.73 36.18
N LEU A 414 -9.79 -10.30 36.47
CA LEU A 414 -10.77 -9.71 37.38
C LEU A 414 -10.23 -9.50 38.81
N PRO A 415 -9.50 -10.45 39.43
CA PRO A 415 -8.89 -10.23 40.75
C PRO A 415 -7.71 -9.26 40.72
N ALA A 416 -6.91 -9.27 39.66
CA ALA A 416 -5.65 -8.53 39.59
C ALA A 416 -5.85 -7.06 39.19
N CYS A 417 -6.71 -6.82 38.20
CA CYS A 417 -6.92 -5.50 37.58
C CYS A 417 -8.43 -5.19 37.46
N PRO A 418 -9.20 -5.15 38.57
CA PRO A 418 -10.66 -5.04 38.54
C PRO A 418 -11.16 -3.78 37.81
N ARG A 419 -10.49 -2.64 37.97
CA ARG A 419 -10.82 -1.37 37.28
C ARG A 419 -10.85 -1.49 35.75
N HIS A 420 -10.05 -2.40 35.19
CA HIS A 420 -9.91 -2.58 33.73
C HIS A 420 -10.73 -3.78 33.22
N ALA A 421 -10.73 -4.89 33.97
CA ALA A 421 -11.38 -6.13 33.54
C ALA A 421 -12.91 -6.09 33.65
N VAL A 422 -13.46 -5.44 34.69
CA VAL A 422 -14.92 -5.36 34.90
C VAL A 422 -15.63 -4.60 33.76
N PRO A 423 -15.15 -3.42 33.30
CA PRO A 423 -15.75 -2.72 32.17
C PRO A 423 -15.78 -3.53 30.85
N VAL A 424 -14.75 -4.33 30.60
CA VAL A 424 -14.67 -5.23 29.43
C VAL A 424 -15.69 -6.36 29.57
N LEU A 425 -15.76 -6.99 30.75
CA LEU A 425 -16.74 -8.03 31.02
C LEU A 425 -18.18 -7.53 30.87
N ALA A 426 -18.48 -6.34 31.41
CA ALA A 426 -19.78 -5.72 31.29
C ALA A 426 -20.19 -5.50 29.82
N ALA A 427 -19.24 -5.15 28.95
CA ALA A 427 -19.50 -5.01 27.51
C ALA A 427 -19.84 -6.36 26.84
N LEU A 428 -19.24 -7.46 27.30
CA LEU A 428 -19.48 -8.82 26.78
C LEU A 428 -20.76 -9.46 27.33
N ALA A 429 -21.21 -9.05 28.51
CA ALA A 429 -22.30 -9.69 29.25
C ALA A 429 -23.66 -9.69 28.54
N HIS A 430 -23.86 -8.78 27.58
CA HIS A 430 -25.09 -8.69 26.80
C HIS A 430 -25.15 -9.69 25.63
N THR A 431 -24.07 -10.40 25.33
CA THR A 431 -23.98 -11.33 24.19
C THR A 431 -24.04 -12.78 24.65
N GLN A 432 -25.01 -13.53 24.13
CA GLN A 432 -25.26 -14.93 24.52
C GLN A 432 -24.03 -15.83 24.34
N ALA A 433 -23.31 -15.71 23.21
CA ALA A 433 -22.09 -16.48 22.95
C ALA A 433 -21.00 -16.24 24.02
N CYS A 434 -20.85 -15.00 24.49
CA CYS A 434 -19.94 -14.66 25.58
C CYS A 434 -20.40 -15.27 26.91
N VAL A 435 -21.71 -15.24 27.22
CA VAL A 435 -22.25 -15.86 28.45
C VAL A 435 -22.02 -17.36 28.46
N VAL A 436 -22.22 -18.04 27.33
CA VAL A 436 -21.89 -19.47 27.18
C VAL A 436 -20.41 -19.72 27.45
N ALA A 437 -19.52 -18.94 26.84
CA ALA A 437 -18.08 -19.08 27.04
C ALA A 437 -17.66 -18.81 28.50
N LEU A 438 -18.22 -17.77 29.13
CA LEU A 438 -17.98 -17.44 30.54
C LEU A 438 -18.45 -18.55 31.49
N SER A 439 -19.48 -19.31 31.15
CA SER A 439 -19.93 -20.47 31.95
C SER A 439 -18.91 -21.60 32.07
N GLN A 440 -17.84 -21.56 31.25
CA GLN A 440 -16.72 -22.49 31.30
C GLN A 440 -15.51 -21.93 32.08
N THR A 441 -15.67 -20.79 32.76
CA THR A 441 -14.58 -20.06 33.43
C THR A 441 -14.89 -19.74 34.87
N ASP A 442 -13.87 -19.38 35.65
CA ASP A 442 -14.04 -18.99 37.05
C ASP A 442 -14.49 -17.51 37.25
N VAL A 443 -15.39 -17.02 36.39
CA VAL A 443 -15.75 -15.59 36.33
C VAL A 443 -16.40 -15.06 37.63
N MET A 444 -17.22 -15.86 38.32
CA MET A 444 -17.92 -15.40 39.52
C MET A 444 -16.99 -15.20 40.72
N VAL A 445 -15.94 -16.01 40.84
CA VAL A 445 -14.88 -15.84 41.85
C VAL A 445 -14.11 -14.54 41.58
N GLY A 446 -13.81 -14.28 40.32
CA GLY A 446 -13.20 -13.02 39.87
C GLY A 446 -14.06 -11.80 40.21
N LEU A 447 -15.37 -11.85 39.90
CA LEU A 447 -16.30 -10.76 40.20
C LEU A 447 -16.49 -10.52 41.70
N LYS A 448 -16.56 -11.57 42.51
CA LYS A 448 -16.56 -11.44 43.98
C LYS A 448 -15.34 -10.65 44.45
N THR A 449 -14.17 -11.00 43.94
CA THR A 449 -12.92 -10.35 44.34
C THR A 449 -12.92 -8.88 43.90
N ALA A 450 -13.38 -8.58 42.68
CA ALA A 450 -13.49 -7.22 42.17
C ALA A 450 -14.45 -6.34 43.02
N VAL A 451 -15.64 -6.87 43.33
CA VAL A 451 -16.63 -6.18 44.18
C VAL A 451 -16.07 -5.89 45.57
N LYS A 452 -15.31 -6.83 46.14
CA LYS A 452 -14.70 -6.69 47.47
C LYS A 452 -13.53 -5.72 47.52
N THR A 453 -12.72 -5.68 46.47
CA THR A 453 -11.45 -4.93 46.44
C THR A 453 -11.55 -3.55 45.81
N CYS A 454 -12.57 -3.31 44.97
CA CYS A 454 -12.68 -2.08 44.19
C CYS A 454 -14.11 -1.54 44.14
N GLN A 455 -14.43 -0.63 45.07
CA GLN A 455 -15.77 -0.03 45.24
C GLN A 455 -16.30 0.65 43.97
N GLU A 456 -15.42 1.30 43.19
CA GLU A 456 -15.79 1.98 41.94
C GLU A 456 -16.35 1.02 40.87
N THR A 457 -15.93 -0.24 40.90
CA THR A 457 -16.34 -1.24 39.91
C THR A 457 -17.61 -1.98 40.28
N VAL A 458 -18.12 -1.82 41.52
CA VAL A 458 -19.29 -2.54 42.02
C VAL A 458 -20.52 -2.32 41.13
N GLY A 459 -20.77 -1.08 40.72
CA GLY A 459 -21.90 -0.76 39.84
C GLY A 459 -21.82 -1.52 38.51
N ALA A 460 -20.68 -1.41 37.82
CA ALA A 460 -20.45 -2.07 36.53
C ALA A 460 -20.43 -3.61 36.64
N ALA A 461 -19.89 -4.15 37.74
CA ALA A 461 -19.91 -5.59 38.03
C ALA A 461 -21.36 -6.09 38.20
N CYS A 462 -22.20 -5.34 38.92
CA CYS A 462 -23.60 -5.66 39.10
C CYS A 462 -24.42 -5.52 37.80
N ASP A 463 -24.11 -4.55 36.95
CA ASP A 463 -24.71 -4.44 35.62
C ASP A 463 -24.35 -5.67 34.76
N ALA A 464 -23.08 -6.09 34.79
CA ALA A 464 -22.63 -7.31 34.11
C ALA A 464 -23.34 -8.56 34.64
N LEU A 465 -23.45 -8.73 35.96
CA LEU A 465 -24.18 -9.85 36.59
C LEU A 465 -25.65 -9.83 36.16
N THR A 466 -26.29 -8.67 36.20
CA THR A 466 -27.69 -8.51 35.79
C THR A 466 -27.88 -8.90 34.32
N ALA A 467 -26.99 -8.47 33.42
CA ALA A 467 -27.03 -8.84 32.01
C ALA A 467 -26.81 -10.34 31.80
N ILE A 468 -25.83 -10.95 32.48
CA ILE A 468 -25.54 -12.38 32.44
C ILE A 468 -26.80 -13.18 32.84
N PHE A 469 -27.38 -12.90 34.00
CA PHE A 469 -28.50 -13.70 34.53
C PHE A 469 -29.87 -13.38 33.90
N ASN A 470 -29.97 -12.26 33.16
CA ASN A 470 -31.13 -11.99 32.31
C ASN A 470 -30.99 -12.56 30.89
N SER A 471 -29.85 -13.17 30.57
CA SER A 471 -29.65 -13.89 29.31
C SER A 471 -30.61 -15.06 29.20
N THR A 472 -31.02 -15.39 27.97
CA THR A 472 -31.87 -16.56 27.66
C THR A 472 -31.08 -17.88 27.65
N VAL A 473 -29.75 -17.82 27.80
CA VAL A 473 -28.86 -18.98 27.88
C VAL A 473 -28.98 -19.64 29.26
N ASN A 474 -28.75 -20.95 29.34
CA ASN A 474 -28.62 -21.63 30.63
C ASN A 474 -27.43 -21.04 31.43
N THR A 475 -27.75 -20.37 32.53
CA THR A 475 -26.79 -19.76 33.47
C THR A 475 -26.65 -20.53 34.77
N ASP A 476 -27.18 -21.76 34.86
CA ASP A 476 -27.24 -22.55 36.09
C ASP A 476 -25.86 -22.77 36.71
N LYS A 477 -24.86 -23.08 35.87
CA LYS A 477 -23.46 -23.23 36.30
C LYS A 477 -22.92 -21.95 36.93
N LEU A 478 -23.26 -20.79 36.37
CA LEU A 478 -22.83 -19.48 36.85
C LEU A 478 -23.53 -19.12 38.18
N VAL A 479 -24.82 -19.45 38.31
CA VAL A 479 -25.56 -19.28 39.59
C VAL A 479 -25.00 -20.20 40.68
N LEU A 480 -24.70 -21.46 40.34
CA LEU A 480 -24.06 -22.39 41.27
C LEU A 480 -22.70 -21.86 41.73
N GLN A 481 -21.87 -21.40 40.80
CA GLN A 481 -20.57 -20.83 41.10
C GLN A 481 -20.69 -19.59 42.01
N ALA A 482 -21.68 -18.72 41.78
CA ALA A 482 -21.94 -17.55 42.62
C ALA A 482 -22.36 -17.93 44.05
N LEU A 483 -23.11 -19.03 44.21
CA LEU A 483 -23.46 -19.58 45.53
C LEU A 483 -22.25 -20.20 46.24
N GLU A 484 -21.45 -20.99 45.51
CA GLU A 484 -20.27 -21.67 46.04
C GLU A 484 -19.16 -20.70 46.46
N CYS A 485 -18.99 -19.60 45.72
CA CYS A 485 -18.05 -18.55 46.08
C CYS A 485 -18.63 -17.52 47.06
N GLU A 486 -19.86 -17.67 47.54
CA GLU A 486 -20.54 -16.73 48.45
C GLU A 486 -20.69 -15.29 47.90
N LEU A 487 -20.78 -15.12 46.57
CA LEU A 487 -20.97 -13.80 45.95
C LEU A 487 -22.26 -13.12 46.42
N VAL A 488 -23.33 -13.89 46.64
CA VAL A 488 -24.62 -13.37 47.15
C VAL A 488 -24.45 -12.72 48.53
N GLY A 489 -23.66 -13.33 49.41
CA GLY A 489 -23.38 -12.79 50.74
C GLY A 489 -22.56 -11.50 50.68
N GLU A 490 -21.53 -11.47 49.82
CA GLU A 490 -20.70 -10.27 49.62
C GLU A 490 -21.55 -9.09 49.06
N LEU A 491 -22.42 -9.33 48.08
CA LEU A 491 -23.31 -8.28 47.55
C LEU A 491 -24.28 -7.72 48.62
N LEU A 492 -24.79 -8.56 49.52
CA LEU A 492 -25.60 -8.12 50.66
C LEU A 492 -24.78 -7.30 51.66
N GLY A 493 -23.54 -7.70 51.94
CA GLY A 493 -22.63 -6.94 52.79
C GLY A 493 -22.31 -5.55 52.23
N VAL A 494 -22.19 -5.42 50.91
CA VAL A 494 -22.00 -4.11 50.26
C VAL A 494 -23.24 -3.22 50.42
N LEU A 495 -24.47 -3.77 50.36
CA LEU A 495 -25.70 -3.02 50.66
C LEU A 495 -25.76 -2.58 52.12
N GLU A 496 -25.32 -3.43 53.05
CA GLU A 496 -25.29 -3.15 54.49
C GLU A 496 -24.34 -2.01 54.85
N ALA A 497 -23.18 -1.96 54.19
CA ALA A 497 -22.14 -0.97 54.45
C ALA A 497 -22.59 0.49 54.16
N ARG A 498 -23.75 0.71 53.52
CA ARG A 498 -24.31 2.04 53.15
C ARG A 498 -23.34 2.99 52.43
N ALA A 499 -22.24 2.45 51.91
CA ALA A 499 -21.19 3.20 51.23
C ALA A 499 -21.47 3.42 49.74
N LEU A 500 -22.65 3.01 49.25
CA LEU A 500 -23.04 3.11 47.85
C LEU A 500 -24.01 4.28 47.63
N GLU A 501 -23.77 5.05 46.57
CA GLU A 501 -24.75 5.98 46.04
C GLU A 501 -26.04 5.24 45.62
N GLY A 502 -27.20 5.91 45.66
CA GLY A 502 -28.51 5.29 45.41
C GLY A 502 -28.60 4.52 44.09
N GLY A 503 -27.93 4.99 43.03
CA GLY A 503 -27.87 4.30 41.75
C GLY A 503 -27.04 3.00 41.77
N ALA A 504 -26.00 2.90 42.59
CA ALA A 504 -25.21 1.68 42.72
C ALA A 504 -25.93 0.61 43.56
N ALA A 505 -26.64 1.02 44.63
CA ALA A 505 -27.50 0.12 45.41
C ALA A 505 -28.61 -0.51 44.54
N ALA A 506 -29.24 0.28 43.65
CA ALA A 506 -30.22 -0.22 42.69
C ALA A 506 -29.66 -1.33 41.78
N ARG A 507 -28.43 -1.16 41.27
CA ARG A 507 -27.76 -2.18 40.42
C ARG A 507 -27.47 -3.46 41.18
N VAL A 508 -27.02 -3.37 42.44
CA VAL A 508 -26.79 -4.56 43.30
C VAL A 508 -28.10 -5.33 43.51
N VAL A 509 -29.19 -4.62 43.82
CA VAL A 509 -30.52 -5.24 43.96
C VAL A 509 -30.97 -5.86 42.64
N GLY A 510 -30.70 -5.22 41.51
CA GLY A 510 -30.95 -5.75 40.16
C GLY A 510 -30.25 -7.09 39.92
N ALA A 511 -28.97 -7.18 40.26
CA ALA A 511 -28.17 -8.40 40.11
C ALA A 511 -28.68 -9.54 41.01
N LEU A 512 -29.00 -9.25 42.27
CA LEU A 512 -29.57 -10.21 43.21
C LEU A 512 -30.95 -10.71 42.76
N LYS A 513 -31.81 -9.80 42.27
CA LYS A 513 -33.10 -10.17 41.68
C LYS A 513 -32.92 -11.04 40.45
N ALA A 514 -31.99 -10.72 39.56
CA ALA A 514 -31.71 -11.51 38.36
C ALA A 514 -31.25 -12.94 38.69
N MET A 515 -30.37 -13.11 39.68
CA MET A 515 -29.95 -14.45 40.16
C MET A 515 -31.08 -15.26 40.81
N SER A 516 -32.06 -14.58 41.40
CA SER A 516 -33.23 -15.22 42.03
C SER A 516 -34.35 -15.57 41.03
N ARG A 517 -34.18 -15.26 39.73
CA ARG A 517 -35.12 -15.64 38.66
C ARG A 517 -35.01 -17.13 38.36
N ALA A 518 -36.00 -17.64 37.63
CA ALA A 518 -36.24 -19.07 37.42
C ALA A 518 -34.97 -19.88 37.08
N GLY A 519 -34.81 -21.03 37.74
CA GLY A 519 -33.69 -21.95 37.58
C GLY A 519 -33.61 -22.96 38.75
N PRO A 520 -32.85 -24.06 38.63
CA PRO A 520 -32.74 -25.11 39.64
C PRO A 520 -32.08 -24.62 40.95
N HIS A 521 -31.32 -23.52 40.89
CA HIS A 521 -30.64 -22.93 42.05
C HIS A 521 -31.31 -21.65 42.57
N ALA A 522 -32.38 -21.19 41.93
CA ALA A 522 -33.07 -19.95 42.28
C ALA A 522 -33.62 -19.96 43.72
N GLU A 523 -34.17 -21.10 44.17
CA GLU A 523 -34.68 -21.23 45.54
C GLU A 523 -33.58 -21.13 46.60
N ARG A 524 -32.37 -21.60 46.29
CA ARG A 524 -31.21 -21.46 47.21
C ARG A 524 -30.80 -20.00 47.35
N VAL A 525 -30.82 -19.25 46.25
CA VAL A 525 -30.57 -17.79 46.26
C VAL A 525 -31.67 -17.08 47.06
N ARG A 526 -32.95 -17.39 46.81
CA ARG A 526 -34.09 -16.82 47.57
C ARG A 526 -33.99 -17.10 49.06
N ALA A 527 -33.62 -18.32 49.46
CA ALA A 527 -33.43 -18.70 50.85
C ALA A 527 -32.28 -17.94 51.53
N GLN A 528 -31.18 -17.65 50.82
CA GLN A 528 -30.11 -16.79 51.34
C GLN A 528 -30.57 -15.35 51.49
N LEU A 529 -31.28 -14.81 50.51
CA LEU A 529 -31.81 -13.43 50.55
C LEU A 529 -32.82 -13.23 51.69
N ALA A 530 -33.72 -14.19 51.91
CA ALA A 530 -34.72 -14.13 52.99
C ALA A 530 -34.13 -14.19 54.41
N ARG A 531 -32.88 -14.65 54.56
CA ARG A 531 -32.16 -14.65 55.85
C ARG A 531 -31.50 -13.32 56.16
N SER A 532 -31.43 -12.40 55.18
CA SER A 532 -30.75 -11.12 55.35
C SER A 532 -31.73 -10.02 55.76
N PRO A 533 -31.54 -9.36 56.93
CA PRO A 533 -32.42 -8.27 57.37
C PRO A 533 -32.29 -7.01 56.51
N VAL A 534 -31.18 -6.88 55.77
CA VAL A 534 -30.95 -5.77 54.84
C VAL A 534 -31.80 -5.94 53.58
N TRP A 535 -32.01 -7.18 53.12
CA TRP A 535 -32.77 -7.46 51.91
C TRP A 535 -34.23 -7.03 52.00
N ASP A 536 -34.86 -7.14 53.18
CA ASP A 536 -36.25 -6.74 53.40
C ASP A 536 -36.51 -5.26 53.07
N GLN A 537 -35.51 -4.41 53.28
CA GLN A 537 -35.60 -2.96 53.00
C GLN A 537 -35.61 -2.67 51.49
N TYR A 538 -35.02 -3.54 50.66
CA TYR A 538 -34.83 -3.35 49.22
C TYR A 538 -35.70 -4.27 48.35
N ALA A 539 -36.21 -5.37 48.89
CA ALA A 539 -36.97 -6.38 48.13
C ALA A 539 -38.19 -5.79 47.41
N ALA A 540 -38.96 -4.94 48.10
CA ALA A 540 -40.23 -4.37 47.62
C ALA A 540 -40.09 -3.11 46.75
N GLN A 541 -38.90 -2.49 46.67
CA GLN A 541 -38.72 -1.23 45.94
C GLN A 541 -38.54 -1.48 44.42
N ARG A 542 -39.27 -0.73 43.58
CA ARG A 542 -39.07 -0.69 42.11
C ARG A 542 -37.95 0.29 41.80
N HIS A 543 -36.76 -0.25 41.59
CA HIS A 543 -35.54 0.55 41.39
C HIS A 543 -35.34 1.03 39.94
N ASP A 544 -36.25 0.67 39.03
CA ASP A 544 -36.24 1.07 37.62
C ASP A 544 -36.27 2.61 37.43
N LEU A 545 -36.75 3.35 38.44
CA LEU A 545 -36.80 4.82 38.48
C LEU A 545 -35.44 5.49 38.76
N PHE A 546 -34.44 4.74 39.25
CA PHE A 546 -33.13 5.28 39.65
C PHE A 546 -31.98 4.89 38.71
N ILE A 547 -32.26 4.05 37.69
CA ILE A 547 -31.30 3.68 36.66
C ILE A 547 -31.49 4.66 35.50
N SER A 548 -30.62 5.66 35.39
CA SER A 548 -30.51 6.46 34.17
C SER A 548 -30.17 5.53 33.01
N ALA A 549 -31.05 5.50 32.00
CA ALA A 549 -30.81 4.75 30.78
C ALA A 549 -29.45 5.17 30.18
N PRO A 550 -28.64 4.22 29.66
CA PRO A 550 -27.45 4.62 28.91
C PRO A 550 -27.91 5.53 27.77
N ALA A 551 -27.22 6.66 27.59
CA ALA A 551 -27.48 7.56 26.48
C ALA A 551 -27.27 6.79 25.17
N HIS A 552 -28.34 6.22 24.62
CA HIS A 552 -28.37 5.74 23.25
C HIS A 552 -28.33 6.99 22.37
N HIS A 553 -27.13 7.43 22.03
CA HIS A 553 -26.93 8.35 20.92
C HIS A 553 -27.30 7.60 19.64
N SER A 554 -28.60 7.55 19.33
CA SER A 554 -29.10 7.19 18.02
C SER A 554 -28.70 8.31 17.06
N LEU A 555 -27.51 8.19 16.48
CA LEU A 555 -27.10 8.99 15.33
C LEU A 555 -27.07 8.08 14.10
N ALA A 556 -27.54 8.66 13.00
CA ALA A 556 -27.91 8.05 11.74
C ALA A 556 -26.95 6.96 11.22
N ALA A 557 -27.51 6.02 10.45
CA ALA A 557 -26.79 4.96 9.75
C ALA A 557 -25.47 5.47 9.13
N ALA A 558 -24.35 5.04 9.70
CA ALA A 558 -23.04 5.32 9.15
C ALA A 558 -22.90 4.56 7.81
N PRO A 559 -22.44 5.22 6.73
CA PRO A 559 -22.21 4.55 5.45
C PRO A 559 -21.16 3.45 5.63
N GLN A 560 -21.43 2.27 5.07
CA GLN A 560 -20.61 1.05 5.21
C GLN A 560 -19.35 1.01 4.35
N SER A 561 -18.91 2.12 3.77
CA SER A 561 -17.72 2.16 2.91
C SER A 561 -16.63 3.05 3.47
N ALA A 562 -15.38 2.60 3.34
CA ALA A 562 -14.14 3.29 3.68
C ALA A 562 -13.88 4.51 2.75
N GLY A 563 -14.89 5.34 2.54
CA GLY A 563 -14.83 6.54 1.71
C GLY A 563 -14.21 7.75 2.43
N TYR A 564 -13.64 7.59 3.63
CA TYR A 564 -13.10 8.72 4.38
C TYR A 564 -11.85 9.32 3.72
N LEU A 565 -11.05 8.53 3.00
CA LEU A 565 -9.93 9.02 2.19
C LEU A 565 -10.39 9.76 0.92
N SER A 566 -11.65 9.55 0.51
CA SER A 566 -12.30 10.23 -0.62
C SER A 566 -13.33 11.28 -0.17
N ALA A 567 -13.52 11.48 1.14
CA ALA A 567 -14.49 12.43 1.66
C ALA A 567 -13.86 13.82 1.67
N PRO A 568 -14.58 14.87 1.23
CA PRO A 568 -14.09 16.24 1.33
C PRO A 568 -13.89 16.63 2.81
N PRO A 569 -12.93 17.52 3.13
CA PRO A 569 -12.72 17.98 4.50
C PRO A 569 -14.00 18.60 5.05
N SER A 570 -14.37 18.24 6.29
CA SER A 570 -15.49 18.85 6.99
C SER A 570 -15.17 20.33 7.25
N VAL A 571 -15.79 21.23 6.49
CA VAL A 571 -15.74 22.67 6.72
C VAL A 571 -16.42 22.95 8.08
N PRO A 572 -15.80 23.66 9.03
CA PRO A 572 -16.45 24.04 10.27
C PRO A 572 -17.68 24.91 9.96
N PRO A 573 -18.81 24.77 10.68
CA PRO A 573 -20.01 25.55 10.39
C PRO A 573 -19.74 27.04 10.61
N THR A 574 -19.57 27.78 9.52
CA THR A 574 -19.59 29.24 9.48
C THR A 574 -21.04 29.71 9.52
N GLN A 575 -21.71 29.52 10.66
CA GLN A 575 -22.90 30.29 10.97
C GLN A 575 -22.73 30.87 12.38
N PRO A 576 -22.74 32.21 12.54
CA PRO A 576 -22.85 32.79 13.86
C PRO A 576 -24.21 32.40 14.46
N PRO A 577 -24.31 32.23 15.79
CA PRO A 577 -25.58 31.87 16.42
C PRO A 577 -26.61 32.98 16.16
N PRO A 578 -27.88 32.62 15.87
CA PRO A 578 -28.95 33.61 15.80
C PRO A 578 -29.11 34.25 17.18
N LEU A 579 -29.17 35.58 17.18
CA LEU A 579 -29.58 36.35 18.36
C LEU A 579 -31.10 36.17 18.52
N ASP A 580 -31.49 35.49 19.60
CA ASP A 580 -32.63 35.84 20.47
C ASP A 580 -32.47 35.14 21.83
#